data_AF-A0A547LQM0-F1
#
_entry.id   AF-A0A547LQM0-F1
#
_cell.length_a   1.000
_cell.length_b   1.000
_cell.length_c   1.000
_cell.angle_alpha   90.00
_cell.angle_beta   90.00
_cell.angle_gamma   90.00
#
_symmetry.space_group_name_H-M   'P 1'
#
loop_
_entity.id
_entity.type
_entity.pdbx_description
1 polymer ?
#
loop_
_entity_poly.entity_id
_entity_poly.type
_entity_poly.pdbx_seq_one_letter_code
_entity_poly.pdbx_strand_id
1 'polypeptide(L)'
;MTENPEYTFRYMRKDHTGQLHNGIVLVERYLDAAVRQHALMMEAWQAKQPRRALVELHFFLISVDRVKDGIALAAKVLGNKMANHLSALDLTFYKQARDHFEHIDDRLYLSRKNAPKPIEENGFVRTIHFGLSSKDMTFRWSDQRIDISGQFLDVFVAWAKEACAIADQSLVEL
;
A
#
# COMPACT_ATOMS: atom_id res chain seq x y z
N MET A 1 -19.17 2.83 -3.71
CA MET A 1 -19.55 2.34 -5.05
C MET A 1 -20.65 1.31 -4.88
N THR A 2 -21.77 1.47 -5.57
CA THR A 2 -22.80 0.44 -5.74
C THR A 2 -22.27 -0.54 -6.78
N GLU A 3 -22.07 -1.80 -6.42
CA GLU A 3 -21.63 -2.85 -7.34
C GLU A 3 -22.64 -2.96 -8.49
N ASN A 4 -22.19 -2.74 -9.73
CA ASN A 4 -23.02 -2.93 -10.91
C ASN A 4 -23.16 -4.45 -11.14
N PRO A 5 -24.37 -5.03 -11.03
CA PRO A 5 -24.55 -6.48 -11.17
C PRO A 5 -24.05 -6.99 -12.53
N GLU A 6 -24.24 -6.23 -13.60
CA GLU A 6 -23.80 -6.58 -14.95
C GLU A 6 -22.28 -6.65 -15.06
N TYR A 7 -21.57 -5.76 -14.36
CA TYR A 7 -20.12 -5.77 -14.28
C TYR A 7 -19.61 -7.02 -13.54
N THR A 8 -20.20 -7.33 -12.40
CA THR A 8 -19.90 -8.56 -11.64
C THR A 8 -20.15 -9.82 -12.48
N PHE A 9 -21.26 -9.88 -13.21
CA PHE A 9 -21.57 -11.03 -14.08
C PHE A 9 -20.55 -11.25 -15.20
N ARG A 10 -20.04 -10.18 -15.82
CA ARG A 10 -19.01 -10.31 -16.87
C ARG A 10 -17.73 -10.94 -16.34
N TYR A 11 -17.28 -10.51 -15.16
CA TYR A 11 -16.11 -11.10 -14.50
C TYR A 11 -16.34 -12.56 -14.10
N MET A 12 -17.50 -12.88 -13.52
CA MET A 12 -17.83 -14.26 -13.13
C MET A 12 -17.97 -15.21 -14.33
N ARG A 13 -18.33 -14.68 -15.51
CA ARG A 13 -18.37 -15.45 -16.76
C ARG A 13 -16.96 -15.74 -17.29
N LYS A 14 -16.01 -14.81 -17.14
CA LYS A 14 -14.60 -15.00 -17.52
C LYS A 14 -13.88 -15.92 -16.53
N ASP A 15 -14.17 -15.77 -15.25
CA ASP A 15 -13.54 -16.50 -14.15
C ASP A 15 -14.58 -16.99 -13.13
N HIS A 16 -14.88 -18.29 -13.19
CA HIS A 16 -15.83 -18.92 -12.28
C HIS A 16 -15.33 -19.04 -10.83
N THR A 17 -14.04 -18.85 -10.58
CA THR A 17 -13.50 -18.83 -9.21
C THR A 17 -13.80 -17.52 -8.48
N GLY A 18 -14.16 -16.47 -9.23
CA GLY A 18 -14.39 -15.12 -8.72
C GLY A 18 -13.11 -14.38 -8.28
N GLN A 19 -11.93 -14.97 -8.47
CA GLN A 19 -10.65 -14.36 -8.09
C GLN A 19 -10.39 -13.06 -8.85
N LEU A 20 -10.74 -13.01 -10.13
CA LEU A 20 -10.57 -11.82 -10.94
C LEU A 20 -11.48 -10.67 -10.46
N HIS A 21 -12.77 -10.94 -10.25
CA HIS A 21 -13.71 -9.96 -9.70
C HIS A 21 -13.26 -9.46 -8.32
N ASN A 22 -12.99 -10.39 -7.40
CA ASN A 22 -12.59 -10.07 -6.03
C ASN A 22 -11.28 -9.28 -6.00
N GLY A 23 -10.33 -9.63 -6.88
CA GLY A 23 -9.08 -8.91 -7.05
C GLY A 23 -9.28 -7.45 -7.47
N ILE A 24 -10.10 -7.21 -8.49
CA ILE A 24 -10.38 -5.83 -8.97
C ILE A 24 -11.16 -5.01 -7.94
N VAL A 25 -12.16 -5.60 -7.28
CA VAL A 25 -12.90 -4.89 -6.20
C VAL A 25 -11.96 -4.50 -5.04
N LEU A 26 -10.98 -5.36 -4.71
CA LEU A 26 -9.95 -5.01 -3.73
C LEU A 26 -9.08 -3.84 -4.20
N VAL A 27 -8.62 -3.87 -5.46
CA VAL A 27 -7.83 -2.78 -6.05
C VAL A 27 -8.57 -1.46 -5.95
N GLU A 28 -9.80 -1.38 -6.45
CA GLU A 28 -10.57 -0.12 -6.47
C GLU A 28 -10.82 0.41 -5.06
N ARG A 29 -11.26 -0.47 -4.14
CA ARG A 29 -11.59 -0.09 -2.76
C ARG A 29 -10.38 0.46 -2.01
N TYR A 30 -9.23 -0.20 -2.15
CA TYR A 30 -8.03 0.17 -1.42
C TYR A 30 -7.20 1.24 -2.14
N LEU A 31 -7.40 1.47 -3.44
CA LEU A 31 -6.77 2.58 -4.15
C LEU A 31 -7.28 3.93 -3.63
N ASP A 32 -8.60 4.09 -3.50
CA ASP A 32 -9.21 5.27 -2.91
C ASP A 32 -8.77 5.46 -1.45
N ALA A 33 -8.60 4.35 -0.72
CA ALA A 33 -8.08 4.38 0.64
C ALA A 33 -6.62 4.84 0.68
N ALA A 34 -5.76 4.34 -0.21
CA ALA A 34 -4.36 4.75 -0.28
C ALA A 34 -4.24 6.27 -0.55
N VAL A 35 -4.99 6.81 -1.51
CA VAL A 35 -4.99 8.24 -1.83
C VAL A 35 -5.45 9.08 -0.64
N ARG A 36 -6.56 8.70 0.00
CA ARG A 36 -7.08 9.40 1.18
C ARG A 36 -6.10 9.36 2.36
N GLN A 37 -5.53 8.20 2.65
CA GLN A 37 -4.62 8.05 3.78
C GLN A 37 -3.29 8.76 3.56
N HIS A 38 -2.81 8.82 2.32
CA HIS A 38 -1.67 9.64 1.95
C HIS A 38 -1.93 11.12 2.25
N ALA A 39 -3.09 11.66 1.83
CA ALA A 39 -3.45 13.04 2.11
C ALA A 39 -3.54 13.33 3.61
N LEU A 40 -4.21 12.46 4.38
CA LEU A 40 -4.34 12.60 5.84
C LEU A 40 -2.98 12.52 6.56
N MET A 41 -2.10 11.63 6.09
CA MET A 41 -0.73 11.53 6.60
C MET A 41 0.04 12.82 6.35
N MET A 42 -0.02 13.38 5.14
CA MET A 42 0.65 14.63 4.79
C MET A 42 0.11 15.83 5.55
N GLU A 43 -1.21 15.92 5.72
CA GLU A 43 -1.85 16.96 6.52
C GLU A 43 -1.40 16.90 7.98
N ALA A 44 -1.47 15.71 8.60
CA ALA A 44 -1.01 15.50 9.97
C ALA A 44 0.48 15.82 10.14
N TRP A 45 1.29 15.47 9.13
CA TRP A 45 2.71 15.79 9.10
C TRP A 45 2.96 17.30 9.09
N GLN A 46 2.30 18.03 8.19
CA GLN A 46 2.40 19.50 8.07
C GLN A 46 1.90 20.21 9.34
N ALA A 47 0.85 19.67 9.96
CA ALA A 47 0.31 20.15 11.23
C ALA A 47 1.18 19.80 12.46
N LYS A 48 2.35 19.19 12.26
CA LYS A 48 3.28 18.74 13.32
C LYS A 48 2.62 17.77 14.31
N GLN A 49 1.77 16.87 13.82
CA GLN A 49 1.09 15.83 14.58
C GLN A 49 1.69 14.43 14.26
N PRO A 50 2.90 14.11 14.76
CA PRO A 50 3.63 12.92 14.34
C PRO A 50 2.92 11.61 14.65
N ARG A 51 2.21 11.51 15.78
CA ARG A 51 1.43 10.30 16.13
C ARG A 51 0.32 10.04 15.13
N ARG A 52 -0.40 11.11 14.72
CA ARG A 52 -1.45 11.01 13.72
C ARG A 52 -0.87 10.62 12.36
N ALA A 53 0.22 11.26 11.94
CA ALA A 53 0.90 10.93 10.69
C ALA A 53 1.34 9.46 10.64
N LEU A 54 1.84 8.90 11.75
CA LEU A 54 2.22 7.48 11.83
C LEU A 54 1.03 6.52 11.75
N VAL A 55 -0.10 6.87 12.35
CA VAL A 55 -1.35 6.09 12.23
C VAL A 55 -1.84 6.08 10.78
N GLU A 56 -1.83 7.23 10.11
CA GLU A 56 -2.27 7.29 8.71
C GLU A 56 -1.28 6.61 7.76
N LEU A 57 0.03 6.68 8.05
CA LEU A 57 1.04 5.90 7.35
C LEU A 57 0.78 4.39 7.47
N HIS A 58 0.38 3.89 8.64
CA HIS A 58 0.02 2.49 8.82
C HIS A 58 -1.15 2.09 7.90
N PHE A 59 -2.23 2.88 7.87
CA PHE A 59 -3.37 2.60 6.99
C PHE A 59 -3.05 2.79 5.52
N PHE A 60 -2.16 3.71 5.17
CA PHE A 60 -1.62 3.86 3.83
C PHE A 60 -0.89 2.58 3.39
N LEU A 61 0.01 2.06 4.21
CA LEU A 61 0.77 0.83 3.93
C LEU A 61 -0.13 -0.40 3.79
N ILE A 62 -1.16 -0.53 4.63
CA ILE A 62 -2.19 -1.57 4.48
C ILE A 62 -2.88 -1.43 3.12
N SER A 63 -3.24 -0.21 2.72
CA SER A 63 -3.95 0.02 1.46
C SER A 63 -3.08 -0.33 0.26
N VAL A 64 -1.80 0.04 0.28
CA VAL A 64 -0.82 -0.35 -0.75
C VAL A 64 -0.71 -1.88 -0.87
N ASP A 65 -0.59 -2.58 0.26
CA ASP A 65 -0.50 -4.05 0.30
C ASP A 65 -1.77 -4.71 -0.27
N ARG A 66 -2.96 -4.19 0.06
CA ARG A 66 -4.24 -4.73 -0.42
C ARG A 66 -4.50 -4.51 -1.90
N VAL A 67 -4.06 -3.37 -2.45
CA VAL A 67 -4.07 -3.16 -3.91
C VAL A 67 -3.17 -4.18 -4.60
N LYS A 68 -1.95 -4.37 -4.09
CA LYS A 68 -1.02 -5.37 -4.64
C LYS A 68 -1.58 -6.78 -4.56
N ASP A 69 -2.18 -7.17 -3.43
CA ASP A 69 -2.85 -8.47 -3.27
C ASP A 69 -3.97 -8.66 -4.30
N GLY A 70 -4.77 -7.62 -4.55
CA GLY A 70 -5.83 -7.65 -5.56
C GLY A 70 -5.30 -7.89 -6.97
N ILE A 71 -4.20 -7.22 -7.33
CA ILE A 71 -3.51 -7.42 -8.62
C ILE A 71 -2.91 -8.84 -8.69
N ALA A 72 -2.33 -9.34 -7.60
CA ALA A 72 -1.80 -10.70 -7.53
C ALA A 72 -2.90 -11.77 -7.66
N LEU A 73 -4.11 -11.53 -7.14
CA LEU A 73 -5.26 -12.40 -7.37
C LEU A 73 -5.67 -12.39 -8.85
N ALA A 74 -5.78 -11.22 -9.47
CA ALA A 74 -6.07 -11.10 -10.90
C ALA A 74 -4.99 -11.78 -11.76
N ALA A 75 -3.72 -11.73 -11.36
CA ALA A 75 -2.61 -12.37 -12.06
C ALA A 75 -2.72 -13.90 -12.12
N LYS A 76 -3.33 -14.54 -11.12
CA LYS A 76 -3.57 -15.99 -11.13
C LYS A 76 -4.53 -16.42 -12.25
N VAL A 77 -5.36 -15.49 -12.72
CA VAL A 77 -6.36 -15.73 -13.76
C VAL A 77 -5.87 -15.28 -15.13
N LEU A 78 -5.30 -14.06 -15.21
CA LEU A 78 -4.90 -13.43 -16.47
C LEU A 78 -3.47 -13.80 -16.93
N GLY A 79 -2.74 -14.57 -16.12
CA GLY A 79 -1.43 -15.11 -16.47
C GLY A 79 -0.38 -14.03 -16.73
N ASN A 80 0.42 -14.23 -17.78
CA ASN A 80 1.66 -13.48 -18.01
C ASN A 80 1.45 -11.96 -18.15
N LYS A 81 0.36 -11.50 -18.78
CA LYS A 81 0.12 -10.06 -18.98
C LYS A 81 0.04 -9.33 -17.63
N MET A 82 -0.76 -9.86 -16.71
CA MET A 82 -0.93 -9.27 -15.38
C MET A 82 0.25 -9.57 -14.44
N ALA A 83 0.91 -10.73 -14.58
CA ALA A 83 2.12 -11.04 -13.80
C ALA A 83 3.28 -10.08 -14.14
N ASN A 84 3.49 -9.76 -15.42
CA ASN A 84 4.47 -8.77 -15.85
C ASN A 84 4.16 -7.39 -15.27
N HIS A 85 2.88 -6.99 -15.32
CA HIS A 85 2.41 -5.74 -14.72
C HIS A 85 2.66 -5.67 -13.21
N LEU A 86 2.36 -6.76 -12.48
CA LEU A 86 2.64 -6.88 -11.05
C LEU A 86 4.13 -6.71 -10.73
N SER A 87 5.01 -7.24 -11.58
CA SER A 87 6.46 -7.14 -11.40
C SER A 87 7.07 -5.77 -11.77
N ALA A 88 6.32 -4.91 -12.47
CA ALA A 88 6.80 -3.62 -12.93
C ALA A 88 6.99 -2.60 -11.79
N LEU A 89 6.39 -2.84 -10.62
CA LEU A 89 6.52 -1.99 -9.44
C LEU A 89 6.99 -2.81 -8.23
N ASP A 90 8.22 -2.55 -7.77
CA ASP A 90 8.76 -3.21 -6.58
C ASP A 90 8.20 -2.57 -5.30
N LEU A 91 7.34 -3.32 -4.62
CA LEU A 91 6.72 -2.93 -3.35
C LEU A 91 7.27 -3.72 -2.15
N THR A 92 8.44 -4.37 -2.29
CA THR A 92 9.02 -5.21 -1.23
C THR A 92 9.25 -4.45 0.06
N PHE A 93 9.81 -3.24 -0.02
CA PHE A 93 10.07 -2.40 1.16
C PHE A 93 8.78 -1.84 1.79
N TYR A 94 7.70 -1.69 1.03
CA TYR A 94 6.40 -1.27 1.57
C TYR A 94 5.77 -2.37 2.43
N LYS A 95 5.88 -3.64 1.99
CA LYS A 95 5.46 -4.78 2.81
C LYS A 95 6.29 -4.88 4.10
N GLN A 96 7.61 -4.75 3.99
CA GLN A 96 8.47 -4.77 5.18
C GLN A 96 8.15 -3.63 6.15
N ALA A 97 7.88 -2.43 5.64
CA ALA A 97 7.40 -1.32 6.45
C ALA A 97 6.05 -1.66 7.11
N ARG A 98 5.08 -2.21 6.37
CA ARG A 98 3.77 -2.62 6.90
C ARG A 98 3.91 -3.63 8.04
N ASP A 99 4.70 -4.69 7.85
CA ASP A 99 4.93 -5.72 8.85
C ASP A 99 5.64 -5.14 10.09
N HIS A 100 6.55 -4.18 9.89
CA HIS A 100 7.17 -3.45 10.99
C HIS A 100 6.17 -2.58 11.78
N PHE A 101 5.12 -2.10 11.10
CA PHE A 101 4.07 -1.24 11.64
C PHE A 101 2.86 -1.99 12.20
N GLU A 102 2.80 -3.32 12.07
CA GLU A 102 1.68 -4.16 12.52
C GLU A 102 1.40 -4.05 14.03
N HIS A 103 2.35 -3.52 14.80
CA HIS A 103 2.24 -3.27 16.25
C HIS A 103 2.56 -1.82 16.61
N ILE A 104 2.26 -0.85 15.73
CA ILE A 104 2.60 0.55 15.99
C ILE A 104 1.84 1.14 17.19
N ASP A 105 0.62 0.68 17.45
CA ASP A 105 -0.16 0.99 18.63
C ASP A 105 0.57 0.56 19.92
N ASP A 106 1.04 -0.67 19.97
CA ASP A 106 1.85 -1.24 21.05
C ASP A 106 3.12 -0.41 21.30
N ARG A 107 3.74 0.07 20.21
CA ARG A 107 4.98 0.87 20.25
C ARG A 107 4.77 2.32 20.64
N LEU A 108 3.65 2.92 20.23
CA LEU A 108 3.29 4.30 20.54
C LEU A 108 2.65 4.43 21.94
N TYR A 109 1.99 3.37 22.41
CA TYR A 109 1.08 3.42 23.55
C TYR A 109 1.28 2.30 24.60
N LEU A 110 2.52 1.85 24.86
CA LEU A 110 2.99 1.29 26.16
C LEU A 110 3.33 -0.23 26.26
N SER A 111 3.66 -0.93 25.18
CA SER A 111 4.17 -2.32 25.27
C SER A 111 5.70 -2.37 25.34
N ARG A 112 6.29 -2.70 26.51
CA ARG A 112 7.75 -2.94 26.68
C ARG A 112 8.30 -4.00 25.71
N LYS A 113 7.44 -4.92 25.25
CA LYS A 113 7.78 -6.03 24.37
C LYS A 113 8.21 -5.57 22.97
N ASN A 114 7.62 -4.46 22.50
CA ASN A 114 7.84 -3.93 21.16
C ASN A 114 8.59 -2.58 21.17
N ALA A 115 9.06 -2.13 22.33
CA ALA A 115 9.77 -0.88 22.48
C ALA A 115 10.96 -0.77 21.49
N PRO A 116 11.18 0.42 20.88
CA PRO A 116 12.23 0.57 19.89
C PRO A 116 13.60 0.30 20.50
N LYS A 117 14.43 -0.47 19.77
CA LYS A 117 15.78 -0.78 20.20
C LYS A 117 16.67 0.46 20.07
N PRO A 118 17.49 0.79 21.08
CA PRO A 118 18.53 1.78 20.93
C PRO A 118 19.55 1.29 19.89
N ILE A 119 20.00 2.19 19.02
CA ILE A 119 21.15 1.99 18.14
C ILE A 119 22.23 3.00 18.51
N GLU A 120 23.47 2.59 18.35
CA GLU A 120 24.63 3.44 18.57
C GLU A 120 25.15 3.91 17.21
N GLU A 121 25.17 5.23 16.99
CA GLU A 121 25.58 5.83 15.72
C GLU A 121 26.56 6.96 16.05
N ASN A 122 27.81 6.85 15.56
CA ASN A 122 28.89 7.81 15.84
C ASN A 122 29.14 8.06 17.34
N GLY A 123 29.01 7.04 18.19
CA GLY A 123 29.18 7.17 19.65
C GLY A 123 28.00 7.81 20.38
N PHE A 124 26.89 8.07 19.67
CA PHE A 124 25.65 8.52 20.27
C PHE A 124 24.61 7.40 20.26
N VAL A 125 24.03 7.13 21.43
CA VAL A 125 22.87 6.24 21.53
C VAL A 125 21.64 7.02 21.09
N ARG A 126 21.05 6.62 19.97
CA ARG A 126 19.74 7.10 19.54
C ARG A 126 18.73 5.96 19.54
N THR A 127 17.54 6.23 20.02
CA THR A 127 16.39 5.35 19.76
C THR A 127 16.02 5.56 18.29
N ILE A 128 15.91 4.51 17.47
CA ILE A 128 15.39 4.68 16.09
C ILE A 128 13.97 5.21 16.23
N HIS A 129 13.83 6.51 16.09
CA HIS A 129 12.55 7.16 15.94
C HIS A 129 12.14 7.00 14.49
N PHE A 130 10.98 6.38 14.28
CA PHE A 130 10.25 6.47 13.03
C PHE A 130 10.34 7.91 12.50
N GLY A 131 10.93 8.08 11.33
CA GLY A 131 11.25 9.40 10.80
C GLY A 131 10.66 9.53 9.42
N LEU A 132 9.64 10.37 9.28
CA LEU A 132 9.34 10.93 7.96
C LEU A 132 10.36 12.05 7.76
N SER A 133 11.13 12.00 6.69
CA SER A 133 12.07 13.06 6.37
C SER A 133 11.35 14.07 5.49
N SER A 134 11.22 15.29 5.99
CA SER A 134 10.61 16.40 5.27
C SER A 134 11.43 16.88 4.06
N LYS A 135 12.69 16.43 3.94
CA LYS A 135 13.61 16.86 2.88
C LYS A 135 13.51 15.98 1.64
N ASP A 136 13.38 14.66 1.83
CA ASP A 136 13.37 13.68 0.74
C ASP A 136 12.03 12.96 0.60
N MET A 137 11.02 13.31 1.41
CA MET A 137 9.69 12.69 1.42
C MET A 137 9.77 11.16 1.55
N THR A 138 10.77 10.69 2.29
CA THR A 138 10.92 9.27 2.62
C THR A 138 10.48 8.99 4.04
N PHE A 139 9.86 7.84 4.23
CA PHE A 139 9.69 7.27 5.54
C PHE A 139 10.85 6.32 5.84
N ARG A 140 11.46 6.44 7.03
CA ARG A 140 12.60 5.64 7.46
C ARG A 140 12.30 4.84 8.72
N TRP A 141 12.73 3.60 8.70
CA TRP A 141 12.79 2.72 9.87
C TRP A 141 14.09 1.92 9.78
N SER A 142 14.87 1.89 10.86
CA SER A 142 16.21 1.31 10.83
C SER A 142 17.09 1.96 9.74
N ASP A 143 17.76 1.14 8.96
CA ASP A 143 18.55 1.40 7.75
C ASP A 143 17.69 1.42 6.47
N GLN A 144 16.40 1.11 6.58
CA GLN A 144 15.47 1.01 5.46
C GLN A 144 14.67 2.29 5.26
N ARG A 145 14.19 2.49 4.02
CA ARG A 145 13.34 3.62 3.66
C ARG A 145 12.36 3.26 2.55
N ILE A 146 11.23 3.95 2.54
CA ILE A 146 10.26 3.95 1.43
C ILE A 146 10.00 5.39 0.99
N ASP A 147 9.65 5.54 -0.29
CA ASP A 147 9.16 6.80 -0.82
C ASP A 147 7.67 6.96 -0.46
N ILE A 148 7.31 8.09 0.12
CA ILE A 148 5.91 8.45 0.40
C ILE A 148 5.53 9.76 -0.27
N SER A 149 6.30 10.21 -1.25
CA SER A 149 6.06 11.44 -2.00
C SER A 149 4.74 11.36 -2.79
N GLY A 150 4.26 12.54 -3.22
CA GLY A 150 3.17 12.60 -4.19
C GLY A 150 3.52 11.91 -5.52
N GLN A 151 4.80 11.95 -5.92
CA GLN A 151 5.27 11.28 -7.13
C GLN A 151 5.14 9.76 -7.03
N PHE A 152 5.50 9.15 -5.88
CA PHE A 152 5.22 7.73 -5.66
C PHE A 152 3.74 7.43 -5.74
N LEU A 153 2.89 8.26 -5.09
CA LEU A 153 1.44 8.06 -5.12
C LEU A 153 0.90 8.10 -6.55
N ASP A 154 1.34 9.05 -7.39
CA ASP A 154 0.92 9.16 -8.78
C ASP A 154 1.29 7.91 -9.60
N VAL A 155 2.53 7.43 -9.44
CA VAL A 155 3.01 6.18 -10.08
C VAL A 155 2.20 4.99 -9.61
N PHE A 156 1.97 4.87 -8.30
CA PHE A 156 1.20 3.78 -7.71
C PHE A 156 -0.26 3.78 -8.20
N VAL A 157 -0.89 4.97 -8.29
CA VAL A 157 -2.26 5.13 -8.80
C VAL A 157 -2.35 4.76 -10.28
N ALA A 158 -1.40 5.23 -11.09
CA ALA A 158 -1.34 4.88 -12.51
C ALA A 158 -1.18 3.36 -12.69
N TRP A 159 -0.25 2.75 -11.96
CA TRP A 159 -0.02 1.31 -11.95
C TRP A 159 -1.28 0.52 -11.55
N ALA A 160 -1.99 0.93 -10.51
CA ALA A 160 -3.22 0.26 -10.09
C ALA A 160 -4.35 0.39 -11.14
N LYS A 161 -4.52 1.58 -11.74
CA LYS A 161 -5.53 1.81 -12.79
C LYS A 161 -5.24 1.03 -14.06
N GLU A 162 -3.96 0.90 -14.43
CA GLU A 162 -3.56 0.08 -15.57
C GLU A 162 -3.89 -1.41 -15.33
N ALA A 163 -3.74 -1.91 -14.10
CA ALA A 163 -4.18 -3.26 -13.77
C ALA A 163 -5.70 -3.43 -13.98
N CYS A 164 -6.52 -2.49 -13.53
CA CYS A 164 -7.97 -2.53 -13.81
C CYS A 164 -8.26 -2.50 -15.31
N ALA A 165 -7.56 -1.67 -16.08
CA ALA A 165 -7.73 -1.60 -17.54
C ALA A 165 -7.34 -2.93 -18.24
N ILE A 166 -6.27 -3.59 -17.79
CA ILE A 166 -5.88 -4.92 -18.29
C ILE A 166 -7.00 -5.93 -18.03
N ALA A 167 -7.61 -5.90 -16.84
CA ALA A 167 -8.70 -6.78 -16.47
C ALA A 167 -9.96 -6.50 -17.30
N ASP A 168 -10.34 -5.24 -17.49
CA ASP A 168 -11.49 -4.85 -18.30
C ASP A 168 -11.32 -5.25 -19.77
N GLN A 169 -10.13 -5.08 -20.34
CA GLN A 169 -9.82 -5.53 -21.71
C GLN A 169 -10.04 -7.05 -21.88
N SER A 170 -9.69 -7.83 -20.86
CA SER A 170 -9.85 -9.30 -20.90
C SER A 170 -11.31 -9.75 -21.00
N LEU A 171 -12.26 -8.87 -20.64
CA LEU A 171 -13.71 -9.10 -20.76
C LEU A 171 -14.28 -8.78 -22.14
N VAL A 172 -13.52 -8.10 -23.00
CA VAL A 172 -13.90 -7.78 -24.39
C VAL A 172 -13.36 -8.84 -25.35
N GLU A 173 -12.29 -9.54 -24.98
CA GLU A 173 -11.70 -10.67 -25.71
C GLU A 173 -12.51 -11.98 -25.56
N LEU A 174 -13.79 -11.90 -25.22
CA LEU A 174 -14.76 -13.02 -25.12
C LEU A 174 -15.78 -12.92 -26.25
#